data_AF-I4FRT0-F1
#
_entry.id   AF-I4FRT0-F1
#
_cell.length_a   1.000
_cell.length_b   1.000
_cell.length_c   1.000
_cell.angle_alpha   90.00
_cell.angle_beta   90.00
_cell.angle_gamma   90.00
#
_symmetry.space_group_name_H-M   'P 1'
#
loop_
_entity.id
_entity.type
_entity.pdbx_description
1 polymer ?
#
loop_
_entity_poly.entity_id
_entity_poly.type
_entity_poly.pdbx_seq_one_letter_code
_entity_poly.pdbx_strand_id
1 'polypeptide(L)'
;MDKEIIVDTSALIAFFVKSETHHESAQKYYLENPHNNWIILESVFDETVTWIRSKVSSRASIQVGQILREDHRYINVSDSDDLAIWEAFCKYNDKKWSYTDCSILVMAHRLQIFKVFAFDDHIRQMAGLGIVCVP
;
A
#
# COMPACT_ATOMS: atom_id res chain seq x y z
N MET A 1 4.39 20.63 7.98
CA MET A 1 3.43 19.65 8.49
C MET A 1 3.57 18.44 7.59
N ASP A 2 4.06 17.34 8.13
CA ASP A 2 4.31 16.14 7.33
C ASP A 2 2.97 15.59 6.81
N LYS A 3 2.95 15.16 5.56
CA LYS A 3 1.73 14.65 4.92
C LYS A 3 1.74 13.14 5.00
N GLU A 4 0.72 12.54 5.60
CA GLU A 4 0.63 11.08 5.64
C GLU A 4 0.07 10.54 4.33
N ILE A 5 0.61 9.41 3.88
CA ILE A 5 0.19 8.72 2.66
C ILE A 5 0.21 7.21 2.89
N ILE A 6 -0.87 6.52 2.53
CA ILE A 6 -0.86 5.05 2.49
C ILE A 6 -0.08 4.62 1.26
N VAL A 7 0.80 3.65 1.42
CA VAL A 7 1.56 3.10 0.29
C VAL A 7 0.99 1.72 -0.04
N ASP A 8 0.70 1.50 -1.31
CA ASP A 8 0.22 0.21 -1.83
C ASP A 8 1.38 -0.73 -2.16
N THR A 9 1.09 -2.03 -2.23
CA THR A 9 2.01 -3.08 -2.64
C THR A 9 2.67 -2.78 -3.99
N SER A 10 1.91 -2.29 -4.99
CA SER A 10 2.45 -1.97 -6.31
C SER A 10 3.53 -0.87 -6.26
N ALA A 11 3.33 0.14 -5.41
CA ALA A 11 4.30 1.22 -5.22
C ALA A 11 5.54 0.75 -4.46
N LEU A 12 5.39 -0.08 -3.43
CA LEU A 12 6.52 -0.64 -2.68
C LEU A 12 7.38 -1.54 -3.55
N ILE A 13 6.76 -2.44 -4.32
CA ILE A 13 7.46 -3.31 -5.27
C ILE A 13 8.23 -2.47 -6.28
N ALA A 14 7.56 -1.50 -6.93
CA ALA A 14 8.21 -0.59 -7.87
C ALA A 14 9.38 0.17 -7.23
N PHE A 15 9.22 0.65 -6.00
CA PHE A 15 10.24 1.42 -5.31
C PHE A 15 11.50 0.60 -5.01
N PHE A 16 11.36 -0.61 -4.44
CA PHE A 16 12.49 -1.42 -4.00
C PHE A 16 13.10 -2.32 -5.09
N VAL A 17 12.34 -2.67 -6.12
CA VAL A 17 12.77 -3.66 -7.12
C VAL A 17 13.13 -2.97 -8.43
N LYS A 18 14.43 -2.83 -8.68
CA LYS A 18 14.97 -2.09 -9.84
C LYS A 18 14.49 -2.58 -11.21
N SER A 19 14.13 -3.86 -11.33
CA SER A 19 13.63 -4.44 -12.59
C SER A 19 12.17 -4.13 -12.88
N GLU A 20 11.43 -3.54 -11.94
CA GLU A 20 10.01 -3.22 -12.11
C GLU A 20 9.80 -2.05 -13.06
N THR A 21 8.74 -2.13 -13.87
CA THR A 21 8.44 -1.14 -14.91
C THR A 21 8.27 0.28 -14.35
N HIS A 22 7.70 0.41 -13.15
CA HIS A 22 7.44 1.70 -12.51
C HIS A 22 8.58 2.20 -11.60
N HIS A 23 9.74 1.53 -11.59
CA HIS A 23 10.83 1.86 -10.66
C HIS A 23 11.26 3.33 -10.71
N GLU A 24 11.52 3.86 -11.91
CA GLU A 24 11.92 5.26 -12.08
C GLU A 24 10.82 6.23 -11.62
N SER A 25 9.55 5.91 -11.91
CA SER A 25 8.43 6.75 -11.49
C SER A 25 8.25 6.74 -9.97
N ALA A 26 8.47 5.60 -9.32
CA ALA A 26 8.38 5.47 -7.87
C ALA A 26 9.49 6.28 -7.17
N GLN A 27 10.72 6.15 -7.65
CA GLN A 27 11.88 6.89 -7.16
C GLN A 27 11.68 8.40 -7.33
N LYS A 28 11.23 8.83 -8.52
CA LYS A 28 10.92 10.24 -8.78
C LYS A 28 9.84 10.78 -7.83
N TYR A 29 8.73 10.06 -7.67
CA TYR A 29 7.65 10.49 -6.78
C TYR A 29 8.12 10.66 -5.34
N TYR A 30 8.92 9.72 -4.82
CA TYR A 30 9.50 9.80 -3.49
C TYR A 30 10.39 11.05 -3.33
N LEU A 31 11.29 11.31 -4.28
CA LEU A 31 12.20 12.46 -4.25
C LEU A 31 11.47 13.81 -4.36
N GLU A 32 10.37 13.87 -5.13
CA GLU A 32 9.54 15.08 -5.26
C GLU A 32 8.64 15.33 -4.03
N ASN A 33 8.46 14.33 -3.17
CA ASN A 33 7.60 14.41 -2.00
C ASN A 33 8.32 13.98 -0.71
N PRO A 34 9.45 14.63 -0.34
CA PRO A 34 10.32 14.18 0.77
C PRO A 34 9.69 14.35 2.16
N HIS A 35 8.57 15.08 2.26
CA HIS A 35 7.83 15.31 3.51
C HIS A 35 6.62 14.38 3.66
N ASN A 36 6.47 13.39 2.78
CA ASN A 36 5.42 12.39 2.90
C ASN A 36 5.84 11.31 3.89
N ASN A 37 5.08 11.15 4.97
CA ASN A 37 5.25 10.05 5.91
C ASN A 37 4.49 8.83 5.39
N TRP A 38 5.22 7.76 5.10
CA TRP A 38 4.65 6.52 4.58
C TRP A 38 3.94 5.74 5.70
N ILE A 39 2.69 5.40 5.42
CA ILE A 39 1.87 4.53 6.24
C ILE A 39 1.87 3.15 5.61
N ILE A 40 2.40 2.17 6.35
CA ILE A 40 2.46 0.77 5.92
C ILE A 40 1.39 -0.02 6.67
N LEU A 41 0.36 -0.44 5.96
CA LEU A 41 -0.67 -1.31 6.52
C LEU A 41 -0.14 -2.75 6.62
N GLU A 42 -0.57 -3.49 7.63
CA GLU A 42 -0.17 -4.89 7.83
C GLU A 42 -0.45 -5.79 6.63
N SER A 43 -1.61 -5.63 5.99
CA SER A 43 -2.00 -6.34 4.76
C SER A 43 -1.06 -6.05 3.58
N VAL A 44 -0.74 -4.77 3.36
CA VAL A 44 0.22 -4.35 2.32
C VAL A 44 1.60 -4.91 2.61
N PHE A 45 2.03 -4.88 3.88
CA PHE A 45 3.30 -5.46 4.29
C PHE A 45 3.35 -6.96 3.97
N ASP A 46 2.33 -7.72 4.37
CA ASP A 46 2.25 -9.17 4.15
C ASP A 46 2.37 -9.51 2.65
N GLU A 47 1.58 -8.84 1.82
CA GLU A 47 1.61 -9.04 0.38
C GLU A 47 2.97 -8.67 -0.23
N THR A 48 3.53 -7.52 0.17
CA THR A 48 4.82 -7.02 -0.32
C THR A 48 5.96 -7.99 0.00
N VAL A 49 6.11 -8.40 1.27
CA VAL A 49 7.23 -9.28 1.66
C VAL A 49 7.07 -10.68 1.07
N THR A 50 5.83 -11.16 0.90
CA THR A 50 5.50 -12.44 0.26
C THR A 50 5.83 -12.42 -1.23
N TRP A 51 5.47 -11.35 -1.92
CA TRP A 51 5.80 -11.16 -3.33
C TRP A 51 7.33 -11.10 -3.54
N ILE A 52 8.04 -10.27 -2.77
CA ILE A 52 9.50 -10.12 -2.89
C ILE A 52 10.22 -11.43 -2.59
N ARG A 53 9.74 -12.20 -1.61
CA ARG A 53 10.29 -13.53 -1.30
C ARG A 53 10.18 -14.47 -2.49
N SER A 54 9.02 -14.45 -3.14
CA SER A 54 8.66 -15.37 -4.22
C SER A 54 9.30 -14.99 -5.55
N LYS A 55 9.51 -13.69 -5.81
CA LYS A 55 9.96 -13.17 -7.10
C LYS A 55 11.40 -12.67 -7.13
N VAL A 56 11.94 -12.25 -5.99
CA VAL A 56 13.28 -11.65 -5.90
C VAL A 56 14.21 -12.55 -5.09
N SER A 57 14.04 -12.60 -3.76
CA SER A 57 14.78 -13.54 -2.89
C SER A 57 14.27 -13.47 -1.45
N SER A 58 14.53 -14.54 -0.70
CA SER A 58 14.30 -14.57 0.76
C SER A 58 15.08 -13.48 1.51
N ARG A 59 16.31 -13.15 1.07
CA ARG A 59 17.14 -12.11 1.70
C ARG A 59 16.55 -10.71 1.48
N ALA A 60 16.17 -10.39 0.25
CA ALA A 60 15.57 -9.09 -0.08
C ALA A 60 14.25 -8.88 0.66
N SER A 61 13.41 -9.94 0.77
CA SER A 61 12.16 -9.91 1.52
C SER A 61 12.35 -9.49 2.98
N ILE A 62 13.35 -10.06 3.66
CA ILE A 62 13.67 -9.72 5.06
C ILE A 62 14.16 -8.28 5.16
N GLN A 63 15.10 -7.86 4.30
CA GLN A 63 15.67 -6.51 4.33
C GLN A 63 14.62 -5.43 4.08
N VAL A 64 13.78 -5.60 3.06
CA VAL A 64 12.66 -4.69 2.79
C VAL A 64 11.66 -4.71 3.94
N GLY A 65 11.33 -5.89 4.48
CA GLY A 65 10.43 -6.00 5.61
C GLY A 65 10.91 -5.25 6.87
N GLN A 66 12.21 -5.24 7.14
CA GLN A 66 12.79 -4.46 8.23
C GLN A 66 12.59 -2.97 8.02
N ILE A 67 12.94 -2.45 6.83
CA ILE A 67 12.75 -1.04 6.47
C ILE A 67 11.27 -0.63 6.65
N LEU A 68 10.35 -1.43 6.11
CA LEU A 68 8.92 -1.14 6.18
C LEU A 68 8.34 -1.10 7.60
N ARG A 69 8.91 -1.86 8.54
CA ARG A 69 8.44 -1.92 9.93
C ARG A 69 9.15 -0.94 10.86
N GLU A 70 10.43 -0.70 10.63
CA GLU A 70 11.30 0.05 11.55
C GLU A 70 11.40 1.53 11.14
N ASP A 71 11.41 1.83 9.84
CA ASP A 71 11.66 3.19 9.32
C ASP A 71 10.37 3.94 8.95
N HIS A 72 9.21 3.27 9.01
CA HIS A 72 7.91 3.81 8.58
C HIS A 72 6.83 3.59 9.64
N ARG A 73 5.71 4.33 9.50
CA ARG A 73 4.56 4.16 10.40
C ARG A 73 3.79 2.91 10.02
N TYR A 74 4.11 1.81 10.69
CA TYR A 74 3.44 0.53 10.55
C TYR A 74 2.11 0.49 11.34
N ILE A 75 1.04 0.02 10.71
CA ILE A 75 -0.30 -0.06 11.32
C ILE A 75 -0.85 -1.47 11.21
N ASN A 76 -1.07 -2.11 12.37
CA ASN A 76 -1.75 -3.40 12.46
C ASN A 76 -3.24 -3.29 12.12
N VAL A 77 -3.80 -4.38 11.61
CA VAL A 77 -5.24 -4.58 11.44
C VAL A 77 -5.79 -5.08 12.78
N SER A 78 -6.72 -4.34 13.37
CA SER A 78 -7.48 -4.77 14.55
C SER A 78 -8.66 -5.64 14.16
N ASP A 79 -9.26 -6.35 15.11
CA ASP A 79 -10.47 -7.17 14.86
C ASP A 79 -11.62 -6.36 14.23
N SER A 80 -11.79 -5.09 14.62
CA SER A 80 -12.80 -4.22 14.03
C SER A 80 -12.46 -3.79 12.60
N ASP A 81 -11.17 -3.66 12.30
CA ASP A 81 -10.74 -3.38 10.93
C ASP A 81 -10.96 -4.61 10.06
N ASP A 82 -10.55 -5.79 10.52
CA ASP A 82 -10.70 -7.04 9.77
C ASP A 82 -12.16 -7.29 9.38
N LEU A 83 -13.10 -7.10 10.32
CA LEU A 83 -14.52 -7.21 10.03
C LEU A 83 -14.98 -6.20 8.95
N ALA A 84 -14.56 -4.94 9.04
CA ALA A 84 -14.92 -3.92 8.05
C ALA A 84 -14.27 -4.18 6.68
N ILE A 85 -13.06 -4.74 6.65
CA ILE A 85 -12.37 -5.15 5.41
C ILE A 85 -13.12 -6.31 4.77
N TRP A 86 -13.52 -7.31 5.56
CA TRP A 86 -14.33 -8.42 5.09
C TRP A 86 -15.68 -7.96 4.52
N GLU A 87 -16.36 -7.04 5.20
CA GLU A 87 -17.60 -6.44 4.70
C GLU A 87 -17.39 -5.69 3.38
N ALA A 88 -16.31 -4.90 3.27
CA ALA A 88 -15.96 -4.21 2.02
C ALA A 88 -15.64 -5.21 0.89
N PHE A 89 -14.89 -6.26 1.18
CA PHE A 89 -14.53 -7.31 0.22
C PHE A 89 -15.76 -8.05 -0.29
N CYS A 90 -16.73 -8.35 0.59
CA CYS A 90 -18.01 -8.93 0.20
C CYS A 90 -18.86 -7.95 -0.63
N LYS A 91 -18.87 -6.67 -0.26
CA LYS A 91 -19.68 -5.62 -0.90
C LYS A 91 -19.24 -5.35 -2.34
N TYR A 92 -17.94 -5.27 -2.58
CA TYR A 92 -17.37 -4.94 -3.90
C TYR A 92 -17.00 -6.21 -4.70
N ASN A 93 -17.84 -7.25 -4.61
CA ASN A 93 -17.62 -8.53 -5.31
C ASN A 93 -17.72 -8.43 -6.85
N ASP A 94 -18.25 -7.32 -7.38
CA ASP A 94 -18.25 -7.00 -8.81
C ASP A 94 -16.88 -6.49 -9.29
N LYS A 95 -15.97 -6.17 -8.36
CA LYS A 95 -14.61 -5.74 -8.61
C LYS A 95 -13.63 -6.90 -8.46
N LYS A 96 -12.48 -6.79 -9.11
CA LYS A 96 -11.35 -7.71 -8.95
C LYS A 96 -10.38 -7.28 -7.84
N TRP A 97 -10.87 -6.44 -6.92
CA TRP A 97 -10.08 -5.94 -5.81
C TRP A 97 -9.67 -7.10 -4.89
N SER A 98 -8.40 -7.11 -4.51
CA SER A 98 -7.86 -8.03 -3.51
C SER A 98 -8.34 -7.67 -2.10
N TYR A 99 -8.07 -8.55 -1.13
CA TYR A 99 -8.29 -8.21 0.27
C TYR A 99 -7.42 -7.02 0.71
N THR A 100 -6.19 -6.91 0.20
CA THR A 100 -5.29 -5.78 0.41
C THR A 100 -5.89 -4.48 -0.12
N ASP A 101 -6.46 -4.49 -1.33
CA ASP A 101 -7.15 -3.32 -1.91
C ASP A 101 -8.30 -2.85 -0.99
N CYS A 102 -9.15 -3.78 -0.54
CA CYS A 102 -10.23 -3.45 0.40
C CYS A 102 -9.70 -2.93 1.75
N SER A 103 -8.55 -3.44 2.21
CA SER A 103 -7.90 -2.95 3.42
C SER A 103 -7.42 -1.51 3.28
N ILE A 104 -6.87 -1.12 2.13
CA ILE A 104 -6.47 0.26 1.85
C ILE A 104 -7.68 1.19 1.92
N LEU A 105 -8.80 0.80 1.28
CA LEU A 105 -10.03 1.58 1.30
C LEU A 105 -10.54 1.81 2.74
N VAL A 106 -10.73 0.73 3.50
CA VAL A 106 -11.27 0.80 4.87
C VAL A 106 -10.34 1.61 5.78
N MET A 107 -9.04 1.35 5.70
CA MET A 107 -8.06 2.01 6.55
C MET A 107 -7.88 3.48 6.19
N ALA A 108 -7.98 3.85 4.91
CA ALA A 108 -7.99 5.25 4.48
C ALA A 108 -9.13 6.05 5.14
N HIS A 109 -10.34 5.51 5.14
CA HIS A 109 -11.49 6.13 5.82
C HIS A 109 -11.32 6.18 7.33
N ARG A 110 -10.86 5.09 7.95
CA ARG A 110 -10.66 5.05 9.41
C ARG A 110 -9.60 6.05 9.88
N LEU A 111 -8.49 6.14 9.16
CA LEU A 111 -7.35 6.99 9.49
C LEU A 111 -7.52 8.43 9.00
N GLN A 112 -8.52 8.70 8.15
CA GLN A 112 -8.70 9.98 7.45
C GLN A 112 -7.48 10.33 6.56
N ILE A 113 -6.87 9.31 5.95
CA ILE A 113 -5.71 9.42 5.05
C ILE A 113 -6.14 8.90 3.68
N PHE A 114 -6.61 9.82 2.83
CA PHE A 114 -7.22 9.47 1.55
C PHE A 114 -6.23 9.36 0.38
N LYS A 115 -5.00 9.83 0.59
CA LYS A 115 -3.96 9.76 -0.44
C LYS A 115 -3.29 8.40 -0.41
N VAL A 116 -3.22 7.74 -1.57
CA VAL A 116 -2.61 6.42 -1.71
C VAL A 116 -1.54 6.48 -2.80
N PHE A 117 -0.31 6.09 -2.45
CA PHE A 117 0.77 5.90 -3.41
C PHE A 117 0.64 4.51 -4.04
N ALA A 118 0.23 4.42 -5.30
CA ALA A 118 -0.02 3.16 -6.01
C ALA A 118 0.14 3.32 -7.53
N PHE A 119 0.44 2.21 -8.22
CA PHE A 119 0.44 2.12 -9.68
C PHE A 119 -0.70 1.24 -10.23
N ASP A 120 -1.36 0.44 -9.39
CA ASP A 120 -2.47 -0.42 -9.80
C ASP A 120 -3.75 0.39 -10.13
N ASP A 121 -4.43 -0.01 -11.21
CA ASP A 121 -5.73 0.52 -11.61
C ASP A 121 -6.83 0.25 -10.58
N HIS A 122 -6.70 -0.79 -9.74
CA HIS A 122 -7.66 -1.08 -8.66
C HIS A 122 -7.82 0.10 -7.69
N ILE A 123 -6.72 0.71 -7.26
CA ILE A 123 -6.75 1.88 -6.37
C ILE A 123 -7.36 3.09 -7.09
N ARG A 124 -7.11 3.26 -8.39
CA ARG A 124 -7.71 4.35 -9.18
C ARG A 124 -9.23 4.23 -9.29
N GLN A 125 -9.77 3.01 -9.33
CA GLN A 125 -11.23 2.77 -9.33
C GLN A 125 -11.91 3.26 -8.05
N MET A 126 -11.17 3.44 -6.95
CA MET A 126 -11.69 3.90 -5.66
C MET A 126 -11.84 5.43 -5.58
N ALA A 127 -11.55 6.18 -6.66
CA ALA A 127 -11.73 7.64 -6.68
C ALA A 127 -13.15 8.08 -6.34
N GLY A 128 -14.16 7.33 -6.80
CA GLY A 128 -15.58 7.56 -6.45
C GLY A 128 -15.92 7.29 -4.97
N LEU A 129 -14.98 6.71 -4.22
CA LEU A 129 -15.08 6.42 -2.78
C LEU A 129 -14.21 7.38 -1.95
N GLY A 130 -13.59 8.38 -2.56
CA GLY A 130 -12.80 9.41 -1.87
C GLY A 130 -11.29 9.15 -1.85
N ILE A 131 -10.81 8.04 -2.43
CA ILE A 131 -9.39 7.75 -2.53
C ILE A 131 -8.74 8.63 -3.60
N VAL A 132 -7.58 9.20 -3.29
CA VAL A 132 -6.74 9.95 -4.22
C VAL A 132 -5.48 9.14 -4.50
N CYS A 133 -5.52 8.36 -5.57
CA CYS A 133 -4.37 7.59 -6.07
C CYS A 133 -3.33 8.53 -6.68
N VAL A 134 -2.06 8.30 -6.37
CA VAL A 134 -0.92 9.05 -6.89
C VAL A 134 0.32 8.15 -7.03
N PRO A 135 1.29 8.52 -7.87
CA PRO A 135 1.04 9.23 -9.12
C PRO A 135 0.16 8.40 -10.05
#